data_AF-A0A3N2KSJ9-F1
#
_entry.id   AF-A0A3N2KSJ9-F1
#
_cell.length_a   1.000
_cell.length_b   1.000
_cell.length_c   1.000
_cell.angle_alpha   90.00
_cell.angle_beta   90.00
_cell.angle_gamma   90.00
#
_symmetry.space_group_name_H-M   'P 1'
#
loop_
_entity.id
_entity.type
_entity.pdbx_description
1 polymer ?
#
loop_
_entity_poly.entity_id
_entity_poly.type
_entity_poly.pdbx_seq_one_letter_code
_entity_poly.pdbx_strand_id
1 'polypeptide(L)'
;MRKRHKVCINILFIFALIFALFVIIPIMVNIIIGSTINPTAIQLNGTTSGWHNFWAVYLGALIGAFVPFIILYKTINNNNKENFANRQLQIRTIAYQTQIQWVNTLKTSIQQIYRAFNVLWLDEIYIVFKETYDQNNSENYKIVIAKIKEVCDRVNGATDNFRLTFIRDNDSEEQKFIEEFEILRETYCNLVGDISALSQICFHNGTDDMLKTQFQAAVDEHKSKSTQTKDDSHRLWFIADKYSMKLKSKKAYIVKDLIEAYNPIYIYEWCKNVLKYESDKANMILNDTEQDK
;
A
#
# COMPACT_ATOMS: atom_id res chain seq x y z
N MET A 1 -36.39 1.33 13.14
CA MET A 1 -37.83 1.72 13.04
C MET A 1 -38.26 2.92 13.90
N ARG A 2 -37.86 3.06 15.18
CA ARG A 2 -38.31 4.15 16.08
C ARG A 2 -38.07 5.61 15.60
N LYS A 3 -37.01 5.89 14.84
CA LYS A 3 -36.72 7.26 14.33
C LYS A 3 -37.73 7.74 13.27
N ARG A 4 -38.22 6.85 12.40
CA ARG A 4 -39.19 7.23 11.34
C ARG A 4 -40.56 7.56 11.92
N HIS A 5 -40.96 6.89 13.00
CA HIS A 5 -42.26 7.12 13.62
C HIS A 5 -42.38 8.48 14.32
N LYS A 6 -41.32 8.94 15.00
CA LYS A 6 -41.26 10.28 15.60
C LYS A 6 -41.32 11.41 14.55
N VAL A 7 -40.72 11.21 13.38
CA VAL A 7 -40.78 12.18 12.27
C VAL A 7 -42.20 12.29 11.71
N CYS A 8 -42.89 11.17 11.52
CA CYS A 8 -44.29 11.18 11.05
C CYS A 8 -45.24 11.88 12.04
N ILE A 9 -45.08 11.64 13.35
CA ILE A 9 -45.89 12.28 14.39
C ILE A 9 -45.67 13.80 14.44
N ASN A 10 -44.42 14.25 14.31
CA ASN A 10 -44.10 15.68 14.28
C ASN A 10 -44.66 16.37 13.04
N ILE A 11 -44.61 15.71 11.88
CA ILE A 11 -45.19 16.24 10.64
C ILE A 11 -46.71 16.37 10.78
N LEU A 12 -47.38 15.37 11.34
CA LEU A 12 -48.83 15.37 11.53
C LEU A 12 -49.29 16.46 12.52
N PHE A 13 -48.52 16.70 13.58
CA PHE A 13 -48.76 17.81 14.52
C PHE A 13 -48.59 19.18 13.84
N ILE A 14 -47.56 19.35 13.01
CA ILE A 14 -47.35 20.59 12.24
C ILE A 14 -48.53 20.84 11.31
N PHE A 15 -49.01 19.82 10.58
CA PHE A 15 -50.21 19.97 9.73
C PHE A 15 -51.47 20.30 10.53
N ALA A 16 -51.65 19.72 11.71
CA ALA A 16 -52.78 20.05 12.59
C ALA A 16 -52.72 21.49 13.09
N LEU A 17 -51.53 22.01 13.41
CA LEU A 17 -51.33 23.40 13.84
C LEU A 17 -51.57 24.37 12.69
N ILE A 18 -51.09 24.05 11.48
CA ILE A 18 -51.37 24.82 10.27
C ILE A 18 -52.87 24.86 10.00
N PHE A 19 -53.56 23.72 10.06
CA PHE A 19 -55.01 23.64 9.89
C PHE A 19 -55.76 24.45 10.96
N ALA A 20 -55.32 24.42 12.22
CA ALA A 20 -55.88 25.25 13.26
C ALA A 20 -55.72 26.75 12.94
N LEU A 21 -54.56 27.19 12.42
CA LEU A 21 -54.35 28.58 12.00
C LEU A 21 -55.29 29.00 10.85
N PHE A 22 -55.54 28.10 9.89
CA PHE A 22 -56.50 28.32 8.79
C PHE A 22 -57.93 28.61 9.28
N VAL A 23 -58.32 28.06 10.44
CA VAL A 23 -59.67 28.21 11.01
C VAL A 23 -59.73 29.37 12.00
N ILE A 24 -58.71 29.50 12.85
CA ILE A 24 -58.70 30.46 13.98
C ILE A 24 -58.55 31.90 13.48
N ILE A 25 -57.70 32.16 12.49
CA ILE A 25 -57.42 33.53 12.02
C ILE A 25 -58.68 34.20 11.41
N PRO A 26 -59.45 33.55 10.51
CA PRO A 26 -60.69 34.12 10.00
C PRO A 26 -61.74 34.39 11.09
N ILE A 27 -61.85 33.49 12.09
CA ILE A 27 -62.76 33.67 13.24
C ILE A 27 -62.33 34.89 14.06
N MET A 28 -61.05 35.03 14.37
CA MET A 28 -60.49 36.18 15.08
C MET A 28 -60.73 37.48 14.32
N VAL A 29 -60.50 37.50 13.00
CA VAL A 29 -60.75 38.67 12.14
C VAL A 29 -62.24 39.04 12.14
N ASN A 30 -63.15 38.06 12.05
CA ASN A 30 -64.59 38.31 12.11
C ASN A 30 -65.03 38.92 13.46
N ILE A 31 -64.42 38.47 14.56
CA ILE A 31 -64.67 39.00 15.91
C ILE A 31 -64.13 40.44 16.04
N ILE A 32 -62.92 40.70 15.53
CA ILE A 32 -62.29 42.03 15.59
C ILE A 32 -63.12 43.05 14.78
N ILE A 33 -63.54 42.69 13.56
CA ILE A 33 -64.39 43.56 12.72
C ILE A 33 -65.75 43.80 13.40
N GLY A 34 -66.29 42.79 14.07
CA GLY A 34 -67.57 42.86 14.79
C GLY A 34 -67.53 43.51 16.17
N SER A 35 -66.38 43.98 16.64
CA SER A 35 -66.17 44.42 18.04
C SER A 35 -66.80 45.77 18.42
N THR A 36 -67.89 46.17 17.77
CA THR A 36 -68.79 47.22 18.27
C THR A 36 -69.76 46.63 19.30
N ILE A 37 -69.37 46.69 20.58
CA ILE A 37 -70.19 46.71 21.81
C ILE A 37 -71.60 46.05 21.71
N ASN A 38 -71.70 44.78 21.32
CA ASN A 38 -72.84 43.93 21.68
C ASN A 38 -72.56 42.45 21.33
N PRO A 39 -72.53 41.54 22.31
CA PRO A 39 -72.31 40.12 22.04
C PRO A 39 -73.60 39.52 21.50
N THR A 40 -73.76 39.49 20.17
CA THR A 40 -74.80 38.69 19.52
C THR A 40 -74.18 37.50 18.82
N ALA A 41 -74.95 36.41 18.71
CA ALA A 41 -74.52 35.14 18.15
C ALA A 41 -73.90 35.33 16.75
N ILE A 42 -72.70 34.76 16.57
CA ILE A 42 -71.80 34.82 15.39
C ILE A 42 -72.51 35.27 14.10
N GLN A 43 -72.59 36.57 13.87
CA GLN A 43 -72.91 37.13 12.56
C GLN A 43 -71.61 37.36 11.78
N LEU A 44 -71.64 37.09 10.47
CA LEU A 44 -70.52 37.36 9.60
C LEU A 44 -70.45 38.88 9.36
N ASN A 45 -69.45 39.53 9.93
CA ASN A 45 -69.29 40.98 9.85
C ASN A 45 -68.43 41.35 8.64
N GLY A 46 -68.88 42.32 7.84
CA GLY A 46 -68.20 42.77 6.63
C GLY A 46 -68.95 42.45 5.33
N THR A 47 -68.45 42.97 4.20
CA THR A 47 -69.07 42.73 2.89
C THR A 47 -68.59 41.43 2.28
N THR A 48 -69.42 40.79 1.45
CA THR A 48 -69.04 39.57 0.70
C THR A 48 -67.77 39.78 -0.12
N SER A 49 -67.63 40.95 -0.76
CA SER A 49 -66.44 41.32 -1.52
C SER A 49 -65.19 41.44 -0.63
N GLY A 50 -65.34 42.02 0.57
CA GLY A 50 -64.25 42.11 1.56
C GLY A 50 -63.77 40.75 2.04
N TRP A 51 -64.68 39.82 2.34
CA TRP A 51 -64.32 38.45 2.71
C TRP A 51 -63.67 37.68 1.56
N HIS A 52 -64.14 37.85 0.33
CA HIS A 52 -63.52 37.24 -0.84
C HIS A 52 -62.06 37.72 -1.01
N ASN A 53 -61.85 39.04 -0.90
CA ASN A 53 -60.51 39.62 -0.96
C ASN A 53 -59.62 39.15 0.20
N PHE A 54 -60.16 39.07 1.42
CA PHE A 54 -59.44 38.53 2.58
C PHE A 54 -58.96 37.10 2.32
N TRP A 55 -59.86 36.20 1.90
CA TRP A 55 -59.50 34.82 1.61
C TRP A 55 -58.49 34.71 0.47
N ALA A 56 -58.64 35.50 -0.59
CA ALA A 56 -57.69 35.52 -1.70
C ALA A 56 -56.27 35.92 -1.24
N VAL A 57 -56.15 37.00 -0.47
CA VAL A 57 -54.86 37.49 0.04
C VAL A 57 -54.28 36.55 1.10
N TYR A 58 -55.11 36.06 2.03
CA TYR A 58 -54.69 35.19 3.12
C TYR A 58 -54.22 33.82 2.62
N LEU A 59 -55.00 33.17 1.75
CA LEU A 59 -54.61 31.90 1.14
C LEU A 59 -53.38 32.06 0.25
N GLY A 60 -53.31 33.16 -0.52
CA GLY A 60 -52.16 33.50 -1.35
C GLY A 60 -50.88 33.67 -0.52
N ALA A 61 -50.95 34.39 0.61
CA ALA A 61 -49.82 34.57 1.52
C ALA A 61 -49.38 33.27 2.20
N LEU A 62 -50.33 32.42 2.63
CA LEU A 62 -50.00 31.13 3.23
C LEU A 62 -49.33 30.20 2.24
N ILE A 63 -49.89 30.03 1.04
CA ILE A 63 -49.27 29.21 -0.01
C ILE A 63 -47.90 29.78 -0.39
N GLY A 64 -47.81 31.10 -0.54
CA GLY A 64 -46.57 31.82 -0.83
C GLY A 64 -45.49 31.66 0.23
N ALA A 65 -45.85 31.43 1.49
CA ALA A 65 -44.90 31.15 2.57
C ALA A 65 -44.54 29.66 2.70
N PHE A 66 -45.53 28.76 2.59
CA PHE A 66 -45.33 27.33 2.83
C PHE A 66 -44.59 26.62 1.71
N VAL A 67 -44.90 26.94 0.44
CA VAL A 67 -44.29 26.26 -0.70
C VAL A 67 -42.77 26.47 -0.74
N PRO A 68 -42.24 27.71 -0.62
CA PRO A 68 -40.79 27.92 -0.54
C PRO A 68 -40.14 27.23 0.65
N PHE A 69 -40.81 27.19 1.80
CA PHE A 69 -40.28 26.50 2.98
C PHE A 69 -40.14 24.98 2.76
N ILE A 70 -41.13 24.35 2.13
CA ILE A 70 -41.08 22.92 1.79
C ILE A 70 -39.98 22.64 0.77
N ILE A 71 -39.85 23.49 -0.26
CA ILE A 71 -38.79 23.39 -1.26
C ILE A 71 -37.43 23.51 -0.57
N LEU A 72 -37.22 24.55 0.24
CA LEU A 72 -35.98 24.77 0.97
C LEU A 72 -35.63 23.59 1.88
N TYR A 73 -36.59 23.05 2.62
CA TYR A 73 -36.40 21.88 3.48
C TYR A 73 -35.93 20.66 2.67
N LYS A 74 -36.61 20.36 1.55
CA LYS A 74 -36.22 19.25 0.67
C LYS A 74 -34.84 19.48 0.07
N THR A 75 -34.54 20.70 -0.38
CA THR A 75 -33.25 21.08 -0.96
C THR A 75 -32.12 20.89 0.05
N ILE A 76 -32.26 21.40 1.28
CA ILE A 76 -31.24 21.22 2.33
C ILE A 76 -31.01 19.74 2.63
N ASN A 77 -32.08 18.94 2.73
CA ASN A 77 -31.96 17.52 3.02
C ASN A 77 -31.29 16.75 1.87
N ASN A 78 -31.61 17.07 0.61
CA ASN A 78 -30.95 16.48 -0.55
C ASN A 78 -29.48 16.90 -0.63
N ASN A 79 -29.18 18.19 -0.47
CA ASN A 79 -27.81 18.70 -0.43
C ASN A 79 -26.98 18.03 0.66
N ASN A 80 -27.54 17.78 1.84
CA ASN A 80 -26.83 17.08 2.91
C ASN A 80 -26.50 15.63 2.54
N LYS A 81 -27.42 14.92 1.87
CA LYS A 81 -27.18 13.55 1.39
C LYS A 81 -26.12 13.52 0.30
N GLU A 82 -26.22 14.41 -0.67
CA GLU A 82 -25.25 14.53 -1.77
C GLU A 82 -23.88 14.92 -1.24
N ASN A 83 -23.80 15.89 -0.32
CA ASN A 83 -22.54 16.29 0.32
C ASN A 83 -21.90 15.13 1.09
N PHE A 84 -22.70 14.32 1.79
CA PHE A 84 -22.18 13.14 2.47
C PHE A 84 -21.64 12.11 1.47
N ALA A 85 -22.40 11.79 0.41
CA ALA A 85 -21.96 10.87 -0.64
C ALA A 85 -20.68 11.37 -1.33
N ASN A 86 -20.62 12.66 -1.67
CA ASN A 86 -19.45 13.29 -2.28
C ASN A 86 -18.22 13.23 -1.37
N ARG A 87 -18.38 13.46 -0.06
CA ARG A 87 -17.27 13.32 0.91
C ARG A 87 -16.75 11.88 0.98
N GLN A 88 -17.65 10.89 0.99
CA GLN A 88 -17.23 9.48 0.98
C GLN A 88 -16.48 9.13 -0.31
N LEU A 89 -16.97 9.61 -1.45
CA LEU A 89 -16.33 9.40 -2.74
C LEU A 89 -14.94 10.05 -2.78
N GLN A 90 -14.80 11.28 -2.29
CA GLN A 90 -13.51 11.96 -2.14
C GLN A 90 -12.53 11.20 -1.25
N ILE A 91 -12.96 10.71 -0.08
CA ILE A 91 -12.12 9.92 0.83
C ILE A 91 -11.61 8.66 0.11
N ARG A 92 -12.49 7.93 -0.61
CA ARG A 92 -12.11 6.74 -1.36
C ARG A 92 -11.14 7.07 -2.50
N THR A 93 -11.37 8.16 -3.24
CA THR A 93 -10.45 8.61 -4.29
C THR A 93 -9.07 8.93 -3.74
N ILE A 94 -8.99 9.63 -2.60
CA ILE A 94 -7.72 9.93 -1.94
C ILE A 94 -7.03 8.63 -1.52
N ALA A 95 -7.74 7.70 -0.87
CA ALA A 95 -7.19 6.41 -0.45
C ALA A 95 -6.64 5.61 -1.64
N TYR A 96 -7.37 5.54 -2.75
CA TYR A 96 -6.91 4.90 -3.98
C TYR A 96 -5.66 5.58 -4.55
N GLN A 97 -5.63 6.90 -4.63
CA GLN A 97 -4.47 7.66 -5.12
C GLN A 97 -3.23 7.43 -4.27
N THR A 98 -3.39 7.44 -2.94
CA THR A 98 -2.30 7.12 -2.00
C THR A 98 -1.79 5.69 -2.21
N GLN A 99 -2.69 4.71 -2.37
CA GLN A 99 -2.29 3.33 -2.60
C GLN A 99 -1.55 3.17 -3.93
N ILE A 100 -2.06 3.74 -5.03
CA ILE A 100 -1.37 3.67 -6.33
C ILE A 100 -0.02 4.37 -6.31
N GLN A 101 0.10 5.52 -5.63
CA GLN A 101 1.39 6.17 -5.46
C GLN A 101 2.38 5.26 -4.74
N TRP A 102 1.94 4.61 -3.66
CA TRP A 102 2.77 3.65 -2.94
C TRP A 102 3.14 2.43 -3.80
N VAL A 103 2.21 1.85 -4.57
CA VAL A 103 2.49 0.75 -5.52
C VAL A 103 3.54 1.16 -6.55
N ASN A 104 3.49 2.41 -7.03
CA ASN A 104 4.51 2.92 -7.95
C ASN A 104 5.89 3.03 -7.28
N THR A 105 5.96 3.50 -6.04
CA THR A 105 7.20 3.50 -5.25
C THR A 105 7.73 2.08 -5.05
N LEU A 106 6.85 1.14 -4.71
CA LEU A 106 7.20 -0.28 -4.57
C LEU A 106 7.74 -0.86 -5.88
N LYS A 107 7.12 -0.55 -7.01
CA LYS A 107 7.61 -0.97 -8.33
C LYS A 107 9.02 -0.49 -8.60
N THR A 108 9.33 0.77 -8.29
CA THR A 108 10.70 1.29 -8.42
C THR A 108 11.66 0.54 -7.49
N SER A 109 11.26 0.26 -6.26
CA SER A 109 12.08 -0.46 -5.28
C SER A 109 12.36 -1.91 -5.71
N ILE A 110 11.33 -2.63 -6.16
CA ILE A 110 11.44 -4.00 -6.69
C ILE A 110 12.34 -4.04 -7.93
N GLN A 111 12.26 -3.04 -8.81
CA GLN A 111 13.19 -2.94 -9.94
C GLN A 111 14.65 -2.77 -9.51
N GLN A 112 14.90 -2.04 -8.41
CA GLN A 112 16.25 -1.92 -7.86
C GLN A 112 16.72 -3.24 -7.27
N ILE A 113 15.86 -3.98 -6.54
CA ILE A 113 16.17 -5.32 -6.04
C ILE A 113 16.51 -6.26 -7.20
N TYR A 114 15.65 -6.37 -8.20
CA TYR A 114 15.88 -7.24 -9.36
C TYR A 114 17.20 -6.94 -10.07
N ARG A 115 17.55 -5.65 -10.21
CA ARG A 115 18.83 -5.24 -10.79
C ARG A 115 20.02 -5.53 -9.89
N ALA A 116 19.90 -5.35 -8.58
CA ALA A 116 21.00 -5.54 -7.63
C ALA A 116 21.35 -7.02 -7.43
N PHE A 117 20.36 -7.90 -7.47
CA PHE A 117 20.52 -9.35 -7.29
C PHE A 117 20.77 -10.12 -8.61
N ASN A 118 21.07 -9.41 -9.68
CA ASN A 118 21.27 -9.98 -11.00
C ASN A 118 22.56 -10.81 -11.06
N VAL A 119 22.48 -12.01 -11.66
CA VAL A 119 23.61 -12.90 -11.96
C VAL A 119 24.76 -12.18 -12.68
N LEU A 120 24.47 -11.17 -13.50
CA LEU A 120 25.50 -10.41 -14.21
C LEU A 120 26.57 -9.83 -13.28
N TRP A 121 26.20 -9.41 -12.06
CA TRP A 121 27.17 -8.90 -11.08
C TRP A 121 28.10 -9.99 -10.55
N LEU A 122 27.58 -11.21 -10.41
CA LEU A 122 28.36 -12.36 -10.03
C LEU A 122 29.31 -12.78 -11.15
N ASP A 123 28.84 -12.76 -12.41
CA ASP A 123 29.67 -13.01 -13.58
C ASP A 123 30.82 -12.00 -13.71
N GLU A 124 30.55 -10.72 -13.44
CA GLU A 124 31.60 -9.69 -13.38
C GLU A 124 32.65 -9.99 -12.31
N ILE A 125 32.24 -10.46 -11.13
CA ILE A 125 33.18 -10.91 -10.08
C ILE A 125 34.03 -12.07 -10.61
N TYR A 126 33.42 -13.05 -11.26
CA TYR A 126 34.14 -14.20 -11.83
C TYR A 126 35.16 -13.78 -12.90
N ILE A 127 34.79 -12.88 -13.81
CA ILE A 127 35.69 -12.36 -14.84
C ILE A 127 36.90 -11.68 -14.18
N VAL A 128 36.65 -10.75 -13.25
CA VAL A 128 37.71 -10.05 -12.53
C VAL A 128 38.60 -11.04 -11.78
N PHE A 129 38.00 -12.02 -11.08
CA PHE A 129 38.72 -13.07 -10.37
C PHE A 129 39.65 -13.84 -11.30
N LYS A 130 39.15 -14.28 -12.45
CA LYS A 130 39.92 -15.08 -13.41
C LYS A 130 41.09 -14.29 -14.00
N GLU A 131 40.84 -13.08 -14.48
CA GLU A 131 41.85 -12.21 -15.09
C GLU A 131 42.97 -11.83 -14.11
N THR A 132 42.59 -11.55 -12.86
CA THR A 132 43.55 -11.17 -11.82
C THR A 132 44.37 -12.34 -11.31
N TYR A 133 43.80 -13.55 -11.29
CA TYR A 133 44.49 -14.77 -10.89
C TYR A 133 45.60 -15.14 -11.88
N ASP A 134 45.34 -15.04 -13.19
CA ASP A 134 46.30 -15.41 -14.24
C ASP A 134 47.60 -14.57 -14.20
N GLN A 135 47.57 -13.41 -13.54
CA GLN A 135 48.72 -12.52 -13.36
C GLN A 135 49.66 -12.92 -12.20
N ASN A 136 49.31 -13.94 -11.42
CA ASN A 136 50.15 -14.57 -10.40
C ASN A 136 50.75 -13.60 -9.34
N ASN A 137 50.03 -12.52 -9.03
CA ASN A 137 50.40 -11.54 -8.01
C ASN A 137 49.50 -11.72 -6.79
N SER A 138 50.09 -11.98 -5.62
CA SER A 138 49.36 -12.24 -4.37
C SER A 138 48.55 -11.06 -3.86
N GLU A 139 48.82 -9.83 -4.33
CA GLU A 139 48.07 -8.63 -3.94
C GLU A 139 46.79 -8.43 -4.76
N ASN A 140 46.67 -9.12 -5.89
CA ASN A 140 45.57 -8.94 -6.83
C ASN A 140 44.19 -9.32 -6.25
N TYR A 141 44.14 -10.11 -5.17
CA TYR A 141 42.89 -10.38 -4.46
C TYR A 141 42.20 -9.10 -4.00
N LYS A 142 42.94 -8.01 -3.72
CA LYS A 142 42.36 -6.72 -3.32
C LYS A 142 41.47 -6.12 -4.40
N ILE A 143 41.78 -6.38 -5.69
CA ILE A 143 40.96 -5.95 -6.82
C ILE A 143 39.62 -6.71 -6.81
N VAL A 144 39.67 -8.03 -6.58
CA VAL A 144 38.46 -8.86 -6.47
C VAL A 144 37.62 -8.44 -5.27
N ILE A 145 38.25 -8.22 -4.11
CA ILE A 145 37.56 -7.75 -2.90
C ILE A 145 36.92 -6.37 -3.12
N ALA A 146 37.59 -5.46 -3.84
CA ALA A 146 37.00 -4.16 -4.19
C ALA A 146 35.75 -4.33 -5.07
N LYS A 147 35.77 -5.25 -6.03
CA LYS A 147 34.61 -5.55 -6.87
C LYS A 147 33.46 -6.19 -6.08
N ILE A 148 33.78 -7.11 -5.18
CA ILE A 148 32.80 -7.71 -4.25
C ILE A 148 32.14 -6.63 -3.39
N LYS A 149 32.93 -5.69 -2.85
CA LYS A 149 32.42 -4.57 -2.06
C LYS A 149 31.44 -3.72 -2.87
N GLU A 150 31.77 -3.41 -4.12
CA GLU A 150 30.87 -2.68 -5.03
C GLU A 150 29.51 -3.38 -5.18
N VAL A 151 29.52 -4.70 -5.35
CA VAL A 151 28.29 -5.51 -5.47
C VAL A 151 27.51 -5.51 -4.15
N CYS A 152 28.18 -5.67 -3.01
CA CYS A 152 27.55 -5.58 -1.70
C CYS A 152 26.89 -4.22 -1.44
N ASP A 153 27.57 -3.12 -1.76
CA ASP A 153 27.06 -1.76 -1.55
C ASP A 153 25.78 -1.52 -2.38
N ARG A 154 25.71 -2.05 -3.61
CA ARG A 154 24.50 -1.99 -4.46
C ARG A 154 23.34 -2.78 -3.86
N VAL A 155 23.60 -4.01 -3.40
CA VAL A 155 22.59 -4.87 -2.77
C VAL A 155 22.06 -4.25 -1.48
N ASN A 156 22.94 -3.70 -0.65
CA ASN A 156 22.56 -3.01 0.58
C ASN A 156 21.68 -1.80 0.27
N GLY A 157 22.09 -0.93 -0.67
CA GLY A 157 21.28 0.23 -1.05
C GLY A 157 19.89 -0.14 -1.58
N ALA A 158 19.79 -1.19 -2.41
CA ALA A 158 18.51 -1.67 -2.91
C ALA A 158 17.64 -2.28 -1.79
N THR A 159 18.26 -3.04 -0.88
CA THR A 159 17.60 -3.64 0.30
C THR A 159 17.04 -2.56 1.22
N ASP A 160 17.82 -1.53 1.52
CA ASP A 160 17.39 -0.45 2.41
C ASP A 160 16.20 0.30 1.81
N ASN A 161 16.25 0.62 0.52
CA ASN A 161 15.12 1.24 -0.19
C ASN A 161 13.85 0.35 -0.18
N PHE A 162 14.02 -0.96 -0.27
CA PHE A 162 12.91 -1.91 -0.15
C PHE A 162 12.29 -1.88 1.24
N ARG A 163 13.11 -2.00 2.29
CA ARG A 163 12.64 -1.95 3.68
C ARG A 163 11.94 -0.63 4.01
N LEU A 164 12.47 0.50 3.54
CA LEU A 164 11.84 1.81 3.70
C LEU A 164 10.43 1.87 3.09
N THR A 165 10.18 1.13 2.00
CA THR A 165 8.85 1.06 1.36
C THR A 165 7.81 0.35 2.23
N PHE A 166 8.26 -0.54 3.12
CA PHE A 166 7.44 -1.36 4.02
C PHE A 166 7.48 -0.91 5.50
N ILE A 167 7.83 0.34 5.79
CA ILE A 167 7.82 0.90 7.16
C ILE A 167 6.41 0.97 7.80
N ARG A 168 5.35 0.84 7.00
CA ARG A 168 3.97 0.95 7.45
C ARG A 168 3.46 -0.32 8.14
N ASP A 169 2.25 -0.24 8.68
CA ASP A 169 1.49 -1.41 9.10
C ASP A 169 1.26 -2.31 7.87
N ASN A 170 1.87 -3.50 7.93
CA ASN A 170 1.81 -4.49 6.87
C ASN A 170 0.85 -5.60 7.26
N ASP A 171 0.05 -6.06 6.30
CA ASP A 171 -0.80 -7.23 6.48
C ASP A 171 0.00 -8.54 6.52
N SER A 172 -0.68 -9.65 6.81
CA SER A 172 -0.05 -10.95 6.94
C SER A 172 0.64 -11.44 5.67
N GLU A 173 0.18 -11.03 4.50
CA GLU A 173 0.78 -11.46 3.22
C GLU A 173 1.98 -10.59 2.88
N GLU A 174 1.88 -9.28 3.10
CA GLU A 174 2.99 -8.33 3.01
C GLU A 174 4.16 -8.77 3.93
N GLN A 175 3.87 -9.22 5.16
CA GLN A 175 4.90 -9.75 6.08
C GLN A 175 5.59 -11.00 5.54
N LYS A 176 4.84 -11.95 4.94
CA LYS A 176 5.45 -13.13 4.32
C LYS A 176 6.40 -12.74 3.18
N PHE A 177 6.00 -11.77 2.35
CA PHE A 177 6.87 -11.31 1.26
C PHE A 177 8.18 -10.71 1.78
N ILE A 178 8.14 -9.99 2.90
CA ILE A 178 9.33 -9.45 3.57
C ILE A 178 10.20 -10.60 4.09
N GLU A 179 9.62 -11.60 4.76
CA GLU A 179 10.35 -12.77 5.25
C GLU A 179 11.02 -13.56 4.11
N GLU A 180 10.29 -13.82 3.03
CA GLU A 180 10.82 -14.47 1.82
C GLU A 180 11.97 -13.67 1.20
N PHE A 181 11.83 -12.35 1.15
CA PHE A 181 12.88 -11.46 0.66
C PHE A 181 14.15 -11.54 1.52
N GLU A 182 14.02 -11.54 2.85
CA GLU A 182 15.19 -11.64 3.73
C GLU A 182 15.92 -12.98 3.54
N ILE A 183 15.21 -14.07 3.27
CA ILE A 183 15.81 -15.37 2.93
C ILE A 183 16.59 -15.27 1.60
N LEU A 184 16.01 -14.65 0.56
CA LEU A 184 16.68 -14.44 -0.73
C LEU A 184 17.93 -13.57 -0.57
N ARG A 185 17.82 -12.49 0.21
CA ARG A 185 18.93 -11.60 0.56
C ARG A 185 20.05 -12.35 1.26
N GLU A 186 19.71 -13.08 2.31
CA GLU A 186 20.69 -13.85 3.08
C GLU A 186 21.41 -14.86 2.19
N THR A 187 20.67 -15.58 1.34
CA THR A 187 21.24 -16.56 0.38
C THR A 187 22.26 -15.90 -0.56
N TYR A 188 21.91 -14.75 -1.13
CA TYR A 188 22.82 -14.01 -2.01
C TYR A 188 24.06 -13.48 -1.27
N CYS A 189 23.87 -12.87 -0.10
CA CYS A 189 24.97 -12.35 0.71
C CYS A 189 25.94 -13.46 1.14
N ASN A 190 25.41 -14.64 1.43
CA ASN A 190 26.17 -15.83 1.75
C ASN A 190 27.03 -16.31 0.59
N LEU A 191 26.47 -16.37 -0.62
CA LEU A 191 27.21 -16.68 -1.83
C LEU A 191 28.36 -15.69 -2.09
N VAL A 192 28.06 -14.40 -1.99
CA VAL A 192 29.08 -13.35 -2.16
C VAL A 192 30.17 -13.45 -1.07
N GLY A 193 29.78 -13.77 0.17
CA GLY A 193 30.69 -14.04 1.27
C GLY A 193 31.60 -15.24 1.00
N ASP A 194 31.05 -16.32 0.44
CA ASP A 194 31.79 -17.52 0.04
C ASP A 194 32.82 -17.21 -1.07
N ILE A 195 32.44 -16.41 -2.07
CA ILE A 195 33.36 -15.96 -3.13
C ILE A 195 34.46 -15.04 -2.55
N SER A 196 34.12 -14.19 -1.58
CA SER A 196 35.07 -13.31 -0.88
C SER A 196 36.12 -14.11 -0.10
N ALA A 197 35.67 -15.08 0.70
CA ALA A 197 36.55 -15.98 1.42
C ALA A 197 37.47 -16.74 0.48
N LEU A 198 36.91 -17.31 -0.60
CA LEU A 198 37.68 -18.02 -1.61
C LEU A 198 38.71 -17.12 -2.30
N SER A 199 38.40 -15.85 -2.55
CA SER A 199 39.34 -14.87 -3.14
C SER A 199 40.53 -14.60 -2.24
N GLN A 200 40.38 -14.58 -0.92
CA GLN A 200 41.52 -14.42 -0.03
C GLN A 200 42.42 -15.66 -0.02
N ILE A 201 41.81 -16.85 -0.10
CA ILE A 201 42.53 -18.13 -0.06
C ILE A 201 43.25 -18.40 -1.38
N CYS A 202 42.61 -18.12 -2.52
CA CYS A 202 43.07 -18.55 -3.82
C CYS A 202 44.31 -17.81 -4.35
N PHE A 203 44.58 -16.61 -3.85
CA PHE A 203 45.71 -15.76 -4.26
C PHE A 203 46.95 -15.94 -3.39
N HIS A 204 46.92 -16.85 -2.42
CA HIS A 204 48.12 -17.26 -1.69
C HIS A 204 49.07 -18.07 -2.59
N ASN A 205 50.37 -17.79 -2.48
CA ASN A 205 51.43 -18.52 -3.17
C ASN A 205 51.88 -19.72 -2.32
N GLY A 206 51.95 -20.92 -2.91
CA GLY A 206 52.37 -22.13 -2.20
C GLY A 206 52.43 -23.39 -3.08
N THR A 207 52.94 -24.48 -2.51
CA THR A 207 52.85 -25.82 -3.11
C THR A 207 51.41 -26.34 -3.01
N ASP A 208 51.02 -27.30 -3.85
CA ASP A 208 49.63 -27.82 -3.86
C ASP A 208 49.19 -28.38 -2.50
N ASP A 209 50.09 -29.04 -1.76
CA ASP A 209 49.80 -29.58 -0.42
C ASP A 209 49.64 -28.47 0.64
N MET A 210 50.45 -27.42 0.58
CA MET A 210 50.28 -26.25 1.44
C MET A 210 48.98 -25.52 1.13
N LEU A 211 48.68 -25.33 -0.16
CA LEU A 211 47.44 -24.69 -0.61
C LEU A 211 46.21 -25.50 -0.21
N LYS A 212 46.27 -26.83 -0.26
CA LYS A 212 45.18 -27.70 0.18
C LYS A 212 44.91 -27.58 1.68
N THR A 213 45.97 -27.60 2.49
CA THR A 213 45.86 -27.50 3.96
C THR A 213 45.34 -26.11 4.37
N GLN A 214 45.87 -25.05 3.76
CA GLN A 214 45.41 -23.67 4.00
C GLN A 214 43.97 -23.47 3.51
N PHE A 215 43.62 -24.05 2.37
CA PHE A 215 42.26 -23.97 1.83
C PHE A 215 41.26 -24.65 2.76
N GLN A 216 41.54 -25.86 3.24
CA GLN A 216 40.65 -26.55 4.16
C GLN A 216 40.49 -25.78 5.48
N ALA A 217 41.60 -25.32 6.07
CA ALA A 217 41.57 -24.56 7.32
C ALA A 217 40.75 -23.25 7.19
N ALA A 218 40.89 -22.53 6.07
CA ALA A 218 40.17 -21.30 5.84
C ALA A 218 38.67 -21.54 5.50
N VAL A 219 38.35 -22.63 4.81
CA VAL A 219 36.95 -23.06 4.59
C VAL A 219 36.29 -23.42 5.93
N ASP A 220 36.98 -24.14 6.80
CA ASP A 220 36.48 -24.51 8.13
C ASP A 220 36.31 -23.27 9.03
N GLU A 221 37.26 -22.33 8.98
CA GLU A 221 37.16 -21.06 9.68
C GLU A 221 35.96 -20.24 9.18
N HIS A 222 35.79 -20.09 7.87
CA HIS A 222 34.65 -19.39 7.28
C HIS A 222 33.32 -20.06 7.64
N LYS A 223 33.25 -21.39 7.58
CA LYS A 223 32.09 -22.18 8.00
C LYS A 223 31.73 -21.90 9.46
N SER A 224 32.73 -21.85 10.35
CA SER A 224 32.52 -21.59 11.78
C SER A 224 32.01 -20.18 12.08
N LYS A 225 32.33 -19.22 11.21
CA LYS A 225 31.90 -17.80 11.31
C LYS A 225 30.59 -17.53 10.58
N SER A 226 30.17 -18.42 9.67
CA SER A 226 28.92 -18.28 8.94
C SER A 226 27.73 -18.63 9.83
N THR A 227 26.65 -17.86 9.73
CA THR A 227 25.36 -18.23 10.31
C THR A 227 24.82 -19.47 9.60
N GLN A 228 24.36 -20.46 10.36
CA GLN A 228 23.68 -21.64 9.80
C GLN A 228 22.48 -21.18 8.98
N THR A 229 22.44 -21.56 7.70
CA THR A 229 21.33 -21.23 6.82
C THR A 229 20.43 -22.43 6.57
N LYS A 230 19.18 -22.18 6.14
CA LYS A 230 18.22 -23.24 5.82
C LYS A 230 18.65 -24.11 4.64
N ASP A 231 19.47 -23.58 3.73
CA ASP A 231 20.04 -24.32 2.60
C ASP A 231 21.54 -24.10 2.52
N ASP A 232 22.30 -25.07 3.05
CA ASP A 232 23.76 -25.04 2.97
C ASP A 232 24.29 -25.78 1.72
N SER A 233 23.44 -26.41 0.89
CA SER A 233 23.90 -27.33 -0.17
C SER A 233 24.70 -26.66 -1.29
N HIS A 234 24.60 -25.34 -1.41
CA HIS A 234 25.27 -24.51 -2.41
C HIS A 234 26.44 -23.69 -1.82
N ARG A 235 26.88 -24.02 -0.61
CA ARG A 235 27.94 -23.28 0.10
C ARG A 235 29.34 -23.74 -0.26
N LEU A 236 30.31 -22.85 -0.03
CA LEU A 236 31.73 -23.09 -0.31
C LEU A 236 32.23 -24.43 0.23
N TRP A 237 31.86 -24.82 1.46
CA TRP A 237 32.34 -26.06 2.07
C TRP A 237 31.83 -27.33 1.40
N PHE A 238 30.66 -27.31 0.74
CA PHE A 238 30.18 -28.46 -0.03
C PHE A 238 30.85 -28.56 -1.40
N ILE A 239 31.15 -27.41 -2.02
CA ILE A 239 31.83 -27.37 -3.33
C ILE A 239 33.33 -27.61 -3.17
N ALA A 240 33.92 -27.18 -2.05
CA ALA A 240 35.33 -27.39 -1.69
C ALA A 240 35.74 -28.87 -1.74
N ASP A 241 34.89 -29.75 -1.20
CA ASP A 241 35.15 -31.20 -1.14
C ASP A 241 35.34 -31.80 -2.55
N LYS A 242 34.58 -31.31 -3.54
CA LYS A 242 34.63 -31.72 -4.96
C LYS A 242 35.97 -31.35 -5.64
N TYR A 243 36.63 -30.30 -5.19
CA TYR A 243 37.84 -29.74 -5.84
C TYR A 243 39.14 -29.93 -5.05
N SER A 244 39.07 -30.56 -3.88
CA SER A 244 40.15 -30.79 -2.91
C SER A 244 41.44 -31.44 -3.47
N MET A 245 41.40 -32.07 -4.64
CA MET A 245 42.56 -32.73 -5.28
C MET A 245 43.22 -31.94 -6.43
N LYS A 246 42.62 -30.84 -6.94
CA LYS A 246 43.16 -30.09 -8.10
C LYS A 246 43.00 -28.58 -7.95
N LEU A 247 43.25 -28.05 -6.75
CA LEU A 247 42.99 -26.64 -6.43
C LEU A 247 43.74 -25.68 -7.37
N LYS A 248 45.04 -25.85 -7.60
CA LYS A 248 45.86 -24.89 -8.34
C LYS A 248 45.42 -24.62 -9.78
N SER A 249 44.89 -25.62 -10.48
CA SER A 249 44.39 -25.48 -11.86
C SER A 249 42.89 -25.22 -11.96
N LYS A 250 42.14 -25.29 -10.83
CA LYS A 250 40.67 -25.23 -10.84
C LYS A 250 40.02 -24.13 -9.98
N LYS A 251 40.80 -23.24 -9.36
CA LYS A 251 40.27 -22.17 -8.47
C LYS A 251 39.14 -21.34 -9.09
N ALA A 252 39.32 -20.90 -10.34
CA ALA A 252 38.30 -20.14 -11.06
C ALA A 252 37.01 -20.95 -11.32
N TYR A 253 37.11 -22.26 -11.55
CA TYR A 253 35.94 -23.12 -11.74
C TYR A 253 35.12 -23.29 -10.45
N ILE A 254 35.74 -23.18 -9.27
CA ILE A 254 35.00 -23.21 -7.99
C ILE A 254 34.10 -21.98 -7.88
N VAL A 255 34.61 -20.80 -8.23
CA VAL A 255 33.80 -19.56 -8.28
C VAL A 255 32.66 -19.70 -9.27
N LYS A 256 32.93 -20.27 -10.44
CA LYS A 256 31.91 -20.49 -11.46
C LYS A 256 30.81 -21.44 -10.99
N ASP A 257 31.16 -22.58 -10.38
CA ASP A 257 30.19 -23.53 -9.82
C ASP A 257 29.33 -22.90 -8.70
N LEU A 258 29.93 -22.05 -7.85
CA LEU A 258 29.20 -21.28 -6.84
C LEU A 258 28.16 -20.34 -7.46
N ILE A 259 28.52 -19.66 -8.54
CA ILE A 259 27.62 -18.72 -9.24
C ILE A 259 26.51 -19.47 -9.98
N GLU A 260 26.84 -20.56 -10.66
CA GLU A 260 25.85 -21.38 -11.38
C GLU A 260 24.84 -22.06 -10.46
N ALA A 261 25.20 -22.26 -9.19
CA ALA A 261 24.28 -22.75 -8.17
C ALA A 261 23.19 -21.72 -7.78
N TYR A 262 23.43 -20.43 -8.04
CA TYR A 262 22.47 -19.38 -7.75
C TYR A 262 21.39 -19.32 -8.82
N ASN A 263 20.12 -19.46 -8.41
CA ASN A 263 18.99 -19.43 -9.31
C ASN A 263 18.25 -18.08 -9.26
N PRO A 264 18.42 -17.21 -10.28
CA PRO A 264 17.78 -15.89 -10.32
C PRO A 264 16.25 -15.95 -10.55
N ILE A 265 15.70 -17.10 -10.96
CA ILE A 265 14.27 -17.26 -11.24
C ILE A 265 13.42 -16.99 -10.00
N TYR A 266 13.92 -17.35 -8.81
CA TYR A 266 13.20 -17.14 -7.56
C TYR A 266 12.93 -15.67 -7.27
N ILE A 267 13.92 -14.79 -7.51
CA ILE A 267 13.74 -13.35 -7.33
C ILE A 267 12.75 -12.79 -8.34
N TYR A 268 12.79 -13.25 -9.59
CA TYR A 268 11.84 -12.81 -10.60
C TYR A 268 10.39 -13.15 -10.21
N GLU A 269 10.13 -14.40 -9.83
CA GLU A 269 8.78 -14.82 -9.44
C GLU A 269 8.33 -14.12 -8.15
N TRP A 270 9.21 -13.98 -7.16
CA TRP A 270 8.92 -13.18 -5.96
C TRP A 270 8.54 -11.73 -6.32
N CYS A 271 9.35 -11.04 -7.12
CA CYS A 271 9.09 -9.67 -7.56
C CYS A 271 7.70 -9.54 -8.24
N LYS A 272 7.36 -10.50 -9.10
CA LYS A 272 6.10 -10.54 -9.84
C LYS A 272 4.91 -10.77 -8.90
N ASN A 273 5.03 -11.67 -7.94
CA ASN A 273 3.96 -12.00 -6.99
C ASN A 273 3.63 -10.82 -6.09
N VAL A 274 4.65 -10.14 -5.54
CA VAL A 274 4.48 -8.95 -4.70
C VAL A 274 3.76 -7.84 -5.48
N LEU A 275 4.22 -7.53 -6.70
CA LEU A 275 3.62 -6.48 -7.52
C LEU A 275 2.17 -6.77 -7.90
N LYS A 276 1.87 -8.04 -8.20
CA LYS A 276 0.52 -8.47 -8.52
C LYS A 276 -0.41 -8.28 -7.32
N TYR A 277 -0.01 -8.80 -6.16
CA TYR A 277 -0.80 -8.70 -4.93
C TYR A 277 -1.18 -7.25 -4.60
N GLU A 278 -0.20 -6.35 -4.66
CA GLU A 278 -0.42 -4.94 -4.31
C GLU A 278 -1.22 -4.17 -5.35
N SER A 279 -1.09 -4.53 -6.62
CA SER A 279 -1.91 -3.96 -7.69
C SER A 279 -3.37 -4.39 -7.54
N ASP A 280 -3.61 -5.65 -7.20
CA ASP A 280 -4.96 -6.19 -6.97
C ASP A 280 -5.61 -5.52 -5.76
N LYS A 281 -4.85 -5.34 -4.67
CA LYS A 281 -5.29 -4.61 -3.47
C LYS A 281 -5.67 -3.16 -3.77
N ALA A 282 -4.91 -2.47 -4.61
CA ALA A 282 -5.24 -1.11 -5.05
C ALA A 282 -6.55 -1.06 -5.87
N ASN A 283 -6.76 -2.04 -6.76
CA ASN A 283 -7.97 -2.11 -7.59
C ASN A 283 -9.25 -2.39 -6.77
N MET A 284 -9.15 -3.14 -5.68
CA MET A 284 -10.28 -3.41 -4.79
C MET A 284 -10.86 -2.14 -4.15
N ILE A 285 -10.04 -1.11 -3.88
CA ILE A 285 -10.49 0.16 -3.29
C ILE A 285 -11.54 0.86 -4.16
N LEU A 286 -11.44 0.74 -5.49
CA LEU A 286 -12.41 1.31 -6.41
C LEU A 286 -13.64 0.41 -6.59
N ASN A 287 -13.46 -0.90 -6.64
CA ASN A 287 -14.52 -1.87 -7.00
C ASN A 287 -15.53 -2.15 -5.86
N ASP A 288 -15.22 -1.79 -4.62
CA ASP A 288 -16.18 -1.72 -3.49
C ASP A 288 -17.31 -0.66 -3.69
N THR A 289 -17.48 -0.13 -4.91
CA THR A 289 -18.61 0.74 -5.30
C THR A 289 -19.76 -0.01 -5.98
N GLU A 290 -19.59 -1.26 -6.41
CA GLU A 290 -20.65 -2.02 -7.10
C GLU A 290 -21.45 -2.95 -6.19
N GLN A 291 -20.95 -3.33 -5.01
CA GLN A 291 -21.69 -4.21 -4.08
C GLN A 291 -22.71 -3.49 -3.18
N ASP A 292 -22.68 -2.16 -3.13
CA ASP A 292 -23.57 -1.33 -2.30
C ASP A 292 -24.69 -0.63 -3.12
N LYS A 293 -24.89 -1.01 -4.39
CA LYS A 293 -26.01 -0.55 -5.23
C LYS A 293 -27.05 -1.64 -5.41
#